data_AF-A0A968BL90-F1
#
_entry.id   AF-A0A968BL90-F1
#
_cell.length_a   1.000
_cell.length_b   1.000
_cell.length_c   1.000
_cell.angle_alpha   90.00
_cell.angle_beta   90.00
_cell.angle_gamma   90.00
#
_symmetry.space_group_name_H-M   'P 1'
#
loop_
_entity.id
_entity.type
_entity.pdbx_description
1 polymer ?
#
loop_
_entity_poly.entity_id
_entity_poly.type
_entity_poly.pdbx_seq_one_letter_code
_entity_poly.pdbx_strand_id
1 'polypeptide(L)'
;ARRHPADCVLSGFMQMFAPNVAMANFHTLEDAARYYRAVMELWGQYRRALPGMRVHEIRYEELVVDFDAVVNGLLEFLGLPWEDEVREFGETALRRGRITTPSRTQVTQPLYGHARYRWRRYRAHFGQAWEEIRPFMEAAGYPAE
;
A
#
# COMPACT_ATOMS: atom_id res chain seq x y z
N ALA A 1 3.30 -4.99 -3.42
CA ALA A 1 3.81 -4.22 -2.26
C ALA A 1 2.82 -4.36 -1.11
N ARG A 2 3.33 -4.46 0.12
CA ARG A 2 2.57 -4.54 1.36
C ARG A 2 2.78 -3.25 2.16
N ARG A 3 1.74 -2.79 2.83
CA ARG A 3 1.74 -1.65 3.74
C ARG A 3 0.91 -2.03 4.96
N HIS A 4 1.10 -1.34 6.07
CA HIS A 4 0.31 -1.54 7.27
C HIS A 4 -1.20 -1.54 6.95
N PRO A 5 -1.94 -2.64 7.26
CA PRO A 5 -3.36 -2.76 6.94
C PRO A 5 -4.20 -1.57 7.36
N ALA A 6 -3.99 -1.07 8.58
CA ALA A 6 -4.71 0.10 9.09
C ALA A 6 -4.40 1.40 8.31
N ASP A 7 -3.18 1.60 7.81
CA ASP A 7 -2.89 2.74 6.94
C ASP A 7 -3.57 2.59 5.57
N CYS A 8 -3.67 1.37 5.03
CA CYS A 8 -4.38 1.11 3.77
C CYS A 8 -5.88 1.43 3.90
N VAL A 9 -6.52 0.89 4.94
CA VAL A 9 -7.95 1.13 5.23
C VAL A 9 -8.22 2.62 5.44
N LEU A 10 -7.43 3.27 6.30
CA LEU A 10 -7.58 4.70 6.57
C LEU A 10 -7.37 5.55 5.31
N SER A 11 -6.36 5.21 4.50
CA SER A 11 -6.07 5.94 3.27
C SER A 11 -7.19 5.81 2.24
N GLY A 12 -7.82 4.62 2.14
CA GLY A 12 -8.99 4.43 1.28
C GLY A 12 -10.17 5.26 1.78
N PHE A 13 -10.49 5.17 3.06
CA PHE A 13 -11.59 5.92 3.68
C PHE A 13 -11.43 7.45 3.56
N MET A 14 -10.21 7.97 3.71
CA MET A 14 -9.96 9.41 3.63
C MET A 14 -9.99 9.97 2.20
N GLN A 15 -10.05 9.11 1.18
CA GLN A 15 -9.97 9.55 -0.19
C GLN A 15 -11.36 9.91 -0.73
N MET A 16 -11.47 11.11 -1.30
CA MET A 16 -12.67 11.55 -2.02
C MET A 16 -12.74 10.88 -3.41
N PHE A 17 -13.17 9.63 -3.45
CA PHE A 17 -13.37 8.91 -4.70
C PHE A 17 -14.63 9.37 -5.43
N ALA A 18 -14.58 9.37 -6.76
CA ALA A 18 -15.78 9.47 -7.56
C ALA A 18 -16.65 8.21 -7.33
N PRO A 19 -17.97 8.34 -7.12
CA PRO A 19 -18.83 7.19 -6.85
C PRO A 19 -18.81 6.18 -8.00
N ASN A 20 -18.44 4.93 -7.69
CA ASN A 20 -18.62 3.76 -8.55
C ASN A 20 -18.63 2.49 -7.69
N VAL A 21 -18.95 1.35 -8.29
CA VAL A 21 -19.10 0.06 -7.58
C VAL A 21 -17.84 -0.30 -6.78
N ALA A 22 -16.65 -0.07 -7.32
CA ALA A 22 -15.41 -0.37 -6.62
C ALA A 22 -15.15 0.61 -5.46
N MET A 23 -15.43 1.89 -5.68
CA MET A 23 -15.13 2.93 -4.69
C MET A 23 -16.18 3.02 -3.57
N ALA A 24 -17.36 2.43 -3.75
CA ALA A 24 -18.39 2.34 -2.72
C ALA A 24 -17.90 1.64 -1.44
N ASN A 25 -16.86 0.81 -1.53
CA ASN A 25 -16.25 0.13 -0.39
C ASN A 25 -15.52 1.08 0.59
N PHE A 26 -15.34 2.36 0.26
CA PHE A 26 -14.53 3.29 1.06
C PHE A 26 -15.35 4.35 1.81
N HIS A 27 -16.66 4.18 1.94
CA HIS A 27 -17.52 5.14 2.65
C HIS A 27 -17.47 5.03 4.17
N THR A 28 -17.08 3.87 4.71
CA THR A 28 -16.88 3.63 6.14
C THR A 28 -15.55 2.92 6.36
N LEU A 29 -15.01 3.00 7.59
CA LEU A 29 -13.80 2.24 7.94
C LEU A 29 -14.07 0.73 7.92
N GLU A 30 -15.28 0.32 8.32
CA GLU A 30 -15.72 -1.08 8.33
C GLU A 30 -15.81 -1.67 6.91
N ASP A 31 -16.42 -0.95 5.96
CA ASP A 31 -16.47 -1.39 4.56
C ASP A 31 -15.07 -1.48 3.96
N ALA A 32 -14.23 -0.47 4.22
CA ALA A 32 -12.87 -0.43 3.71
C ALA A 32 -12.02 -1.59 4.28
N ALA A 33 -12.23 -1.95 5.54
CA ALA A 33 -11.58 -3.08 6.18
C ALA A 33 -12.06 -4.44 5.66
N ARG A 34 -13.37 -4.62 5.46
CA ARG A 34 -13.93 -5.81 4.80
C ARG A 34 -13.38 -5.98 3.39
N TYR A 35 -13.28 -4.88 2.64
CA TYR A 35 -12.71 -4.90 1.30
C TYR A 35 -11.21 -5.24 1.32
N TYR A 36 -10.44 -4.66 2.24
CA TYR A 36 -9.04 -5.01 2.45
C TYR A 36 -8.88 -6.52 2.73
N ARG A 37 -9.68 -7.05 3.67
CA ARG A 37 -9.71 -8.47 4.00
C ARG A 37 -9.98 -9.33 2.77
N ALA A 38 -11.03 -9.03 2.00
CA ALA A 38 -11.39 -9.79 0.81
C ALA A 38 -10.24 -9.83 -0.22
N VAL A 39 -9.58 -8.70 -0.45
CA VAL A 39 -8.41 -8.62 -1.35
C VAL A 39 -7.25 -9.47 -0.84
N MET A 40 -6.96 -9.41 0.46
CA MET A 40 -5.84 -10.16 1.04
C MET A 40 -6.11 -11.67 1.17
N GLU A 41 -7.36 -12.07 1.43
CA GLU A 41 -7.77 -13.47 1.38
C GLU A 41 -7.61 -14.03 -0.04
N LEU A 42 -8.03 -13.27 -1.06
CA LEU A 42 -7.86 -13.64 -2.46
C LEU A 42 -6.38 -13.76 -2.84
N TRP A 43 -5.54 -12.83 -2.41
CA TRP A 43 -4.09 -12.94 -2.57
C TRP A 43 -3.54 -14.23 -1.94
N GLY A 44 -3.99 -14.56 -0.73
CA GLY A 44 -3.65 -15.82 -0.07
C GLY A 44 -4.09 -17.06 -0.85
N GLN A 45 -5.26 -17.01 -1.49
CA GLN A 45 -5.74 -18.09 -2.37
C GLN A 45 -4.84 -18.24 -3.59
N TYR A 46 -4.45 -17.15 -4.25
CA TYR A 46 -3.54 -17.20 -5.40
C TYR A 46 -2.19 -17.79 -5.04
N ARG A 47 -1.61 -17.42 -3.90
CA ARG A 47 -0.35 -18.00 -3.43
C ARG A 47 -0.44 -19.51 -3.17
N ARG A 48 -1.57 -20.00 -2.68
CA ARG A 48 -1.79 -21.44 -2.47
C ARG A 48 -2.02 -22.20 -3.78
N ALA A 49 -2.81 -21.61 -4.69
CA ALA A 49 -3.13 -22.21 -5.97
C ALA A 49 -1.94 -22.23 -6.95
N LEU A 50 -0.99 -21.30 -6.78
CA LEU A 50 0.17 -21.13 -7.66
C LEU A 50 1.49 -21.22 -6.86
N PRO A 51 1.87 -22.41 -6.35
CA PRO A 51 3.05 -22.56 -5.49
C PRO A 51 4.37 -22.22 -6.19
N GLY A 52 4.41 -22.29 -7.53
CA GLY A 52 5.58 -21.91 -8.33
C GLY A 52 5.64 -20.42 -8.72
N MET A 53 4.65 -19.61 -8.31
CA MET A 53 4.63 -18.18 -8.64
C MET A 53 5.79 -17.48 -7.93
N ARG A 54 6.72 -16.94 -8.70
CA ARG A 54 7.78 -16.06 -8.17
C ARG A 54 7.16 -14.75 -7.73
N VAL A 55 7.37 -14.38 -6.47
CA VAL A 55 6.86 -13.14 -5.89
C VAL A 55 7.99 -12.42 -5.17
N HIS A 56 8.14 -11.13 -5.45
CA HIS A 56 8.98 -10.23 -4.67
C HIS A 56 8.07 -9.26 -3.90
N GLU A 57 8.07 -9.38 -2.58
CA GLU A 57 7.23 -8.55 -1.71
C GLU A 57 8.02 -7.33 -1.22
N ILE A 58 7.55 -6.14 -1.57
CA ILE A 58 8.09 -4.86 -1.08
C ILE A 58 7.25 -4.38 0.09
N ARG A 59 7.87 -4.05 1.23
CA ARG A 59 7.22 -3.37 2.35
C ARG A 59 7.36 -1.86 2.17
N TYR A 60 6.23 -1.17 2.09
CA TYR A 60 6.18 0.29 1.85
C TYR A 60 6.98 1.06 2.91
N GLU A 61 6.89 0.61 4.15
CA GLU A 61 7.54 1.21 5.29
C GLU A 61 9.06 1.23 5.15
N GLU A 62 9.63 0.14 4.63
CA GLU A 62 11.05 -0.04 4.34
C GLU A 62 11.46 0.76 3.10
N LEU A 63 10.66 0.73 2.03
CA LEU A 63 10.90 1.51 0.80
C LEU A 63 11.05 3.01 1.09
N VAL A 64 10.28 3.51 2.06
CA VAL A 64 10.34 4.93 2.47
C VAL A 64 11.56 5.23 3.35
N VAL A 65 12.11 4.25 4.09
CA VAL A 65 13.35 4.45 4.87
C VAL A 65 14.58 4.32 3.99
N ASP A 66 14.62 3.29 3.16
CA ASP A 66 15.79 2.91 2.37
C ASP A 66 15.33 2.51 0.96
N PHE A 67 15.14 3.54 0.14
CA PHE A 67 14.70 3.37 -1.24
C PHE A 67 15.69 2.53 -2.04
N ASP A 68 16.98 2.82 -1.91
CA ASP A 68 18.01 2.19 -2.73
C ASP A 68 18.10 0.70 -2.43
N ALA A 69 18.12 0.29 -1.15
CA ALA A 69 18.19 -1.12 -0.81
C ALA A 69 16.96 -1.89 -1.33
N VAL A 70 15.76 -1.35 -1.13
CA VAL A 70 14.52 -2.02 -1.52
C VAL A 70 14.37 -2.08 -3.05
N VAL A 71 14.70 -1.01 -3.75
CA VAL A 71 14.58 -0.97 -5.22
C VAL A 71 15.67 -1.78 -5.90
N ASN A 72 16.90 -1.84 -5.36
CA ASN A 72 17.91 -2.77 -5.86
C ASN A 72 17.45 -4.22 -5.78
N GLY A 73 16.84 -4.64 -4.66
CA GLY A 73 16.27 -5.99 -4.54
C GLY A 73 15.15 -6.27 -5.55
N LEU A 74 14.33 -5.26 -5.87
CA LEU A 74 13.32 -5.38 -6.92
C LEU A 74 13.95 -5.53 -8.30
N LEU A 75 14.95 -4.71 -8.63
CA LEU A 75 15.62 -4.76 -9.92
C LEU A 75 16.36 -6.08 -10.12
N GLU A 76 17.03 -6.59 -9.08
CA GLU A 76 17.65 -7.92 -9.10
C GLU A 76 16.62 -9.01 -9.37
N PHE A 77 15.46 -8.97 -8.69
CA PHE A 77 14.38 -9.93 -8.91
C PHE A 77 13.84 -9.91 -10.36
N LEU A 78 13.83 -8.72 -10.98
CA LEU A 78 13.42 -8.50 -12.36
C LEU A 78 14.54 -8.79 -13.38
N GLY A 79 15.79 -8.96 -12.94
CA GLY A 79 16.95 -9.10 -13.81
C GLY A 79 17.33 -7.81 -14.55
N LEU A 80 17.07 -6.65 -13.94
CA LEU A 80 17.33 -5.33 -14.50
C LEU A 80 18.53 -4.65 -13.79
N PRO A 81 19.36 -3.89 -14.52
CA PRO A 81 20.41 -3.08 -13.90
C PRO A 81 19.81 -1.85 -13.21
N TRP A 82 20.62 -1.22 -12.35
CA TRP A 82 20.31 0.09 -11.80
C TRP A 82 20.53 1.19 -12.85
N GLU A 83 19.59 2.13 -12.91
CA GLU A 83 19.66 3.38 -13.68
C GLU A 83 19.38 4.56 -12.73
N ASP A 84 20.11 5.67 -12.85
CA ASP A 84 19.98 6.78 -11.88
C ASP A 84 18.61 7.47 -11.95
N GLU A 85 17.96 7.41 -13.12
CA GLU A 85 16.59 7.86 -13.39
C GLU A 85 15.55 7.15 -12.50
N VAL A 86 15.88 6.01 -11.90
CA VAL A 86 15.03 5.32 -10.91
C VAL A 86 14.77 6.22 -9.70
N ARG A 87 15.74 7.06 -9.29
CA ARG A 87 15.55 8.05 -8.22
C ARG A 87 14.75 9.26 -8.67
N GLU A 88 14.73 9.53 -9.97
CA GLU A 88 13.99 10.64 -10.59
C GLU A 88 12.50 10.30 -10.83
N PHE A 89 11.91 9.43 -10.00
CA PHE A 89 10.52 8.99 -10.16
C PHE A 89 9.53 10.17 -10.13
N GLY A 90 9.79 11.19 -9.30
CA GLY A 90 8.96 12.39 -9.19
C GLY A 90 9.02 13.28 -10.42
N GLU A 91 10.23 13.51 -10.96
CA GLU A 91 10.45 14.27 -12.19
C GLU A 91 9.87 13.54 -13.40
N THR A 92 10.04 12.23 -13.44
CA THR A 92 9.43 11.35 -14.45
C THR A 92 7.91 11.44 -14.40
N ALA A 93 7.31 11.46 -13.21
CA ALA A 93 5.86 11.62 -13.05
C ALA A 93 5.37 12.98 -13.56
N LEU A 94 6.11 14.07 -13.28
CA LEU A 94 5.81 15.41 -13.79
C LEU A 94 5.91 15.47 -15.33
N ARG A 95 6.97 14.88 -15.90
CA ARG A 95 7.21 14.85 -17.36
C ARG A 95 6.15 14.05 -18.13
N ARG A 96 5.61 12.98 -17.54
CA ARG A 96 4.53 12.17 -18.14
C ARG A 96 3.19 12.92 -18.24
N GLY A 97 3.05 14.07 -17.61
CA GLY A 97 1.87 14.93 -17.74
C GLY A 97 0.68 14.47 -16.89
N ARG A 98 -0.49 14.28 -17.50
CA ARG A 98 -1.75 14.18 -16.76
C ARG A 98 -1.95 12.83 -16.06
N ILE A 99 -1.59 12.77 -14.78
CA ILE A 99 -1.96 11.65 -13.88
C ILE A 99 -3.36 11.91 -13.32
N THR A 100 -4.35 11.08 -13.66
CA THR A 100 -5.74 11.25 -13.19
C THR A 100 -6.04 10.48 -11.91
N THR A 101 -5.04 9.86 -11.27
CA THR A 101 -5.21 9.08 -10.05
C THR A 101 -5.23 9.96 -8.80
N PRO A 102 -5.91 9.52 -7.72
CA PRO A 102 -5.89 10.21 -6.43
C PRO A 102 -4.49 10.44 -5.84
N SER A 103 -3.55 9.56 -6.16
CA SER A 103 -2.15 9.64 -5.70
C SER A 103 -1.29 10.67 -6.44
N ARG A 104 -1.82 11.42 -7.42
CA ARG A 104 -1.03 12.35 -8.26
C ARG A 104 -0.18 13.31 -7.43
N THR A 105 -0.78 13.98 -6.44
CA THR A 105 -0.07 14.99 -5.65
C THR A 105 1.00 14.39 -4.73
N GLN A 106 0.93 13.08 -4.51
CA GLN A 106 1.85 12.34 -3.66
C GLN A 106 3.04 11.81 -4.45
N VAL A 107 2.82 11.30 -5.67
CA VAL A 107 3.88 10.69 -6.49
C VAL A 107 4.88 11.72 -7.04
N THR A 108 4.48 12.99 -7.12
CA THR A 108 5.36 14.09 -7.55
C THR A 108 6.19 14.68 -6.43
N GLN A 109 6.02 14.21 -5.19
CA GLN A 109 6.80 14.68 -4.04
C GLN A 109 8.00 13.76 -3.78
N PRO A 110 9.07 14.26 -3.13
CA PRO A 110 10.12 13.41 -2.57
C PRO A 110 9.53 12.36 -1.63
N LEU A 111 10.24 11.25 -1.41
CA LEU A 111 9.79 10.25 -0.43
C LEU A 111 9.63 10.88 0.96
N TYR A 112 8.52 10.58 1.61
CA TYR A 112 8.19 11.12 2.91
C TYR A 112 7.66 10.05 3.86
N GLY A 113 8.01 10.18 5.14
CA GLY A 113 7.58 9.25 6.19
C GLY A 113 6.21 9.55 6.81
N HIS A 114 5.62 10.72 6.55
CA HIS A 114 4.46 11.20 7.31
C HIS A 114 3.16 10.39 7.09
N ALA A 115 3.09 9.61 6.00
CA ALA A 115 1.96 8.72 5.73
C ALA A 115 2.10 7.36 6.43
N ARG A 116 3.28 7.07 7.00
CA ARG A 116 3.55 5.82 7.70
C ARG A 116 3.01 5.89 9.13
N TYR A 117 2.27 4.85 9.53
CA TYR A 117 1.61 4.75 10.83
C TYR A 117 0.67 5.92 11.15
N ARG A 118 0.11 6.57 10.12
CA ARG A 118 -0.86 7.67 10.31
C ARG A 118 -2.09 7.16 11.07
N TRP A 119 -2.46 5.89 10.87
CA TRP A 119 -3.57 5.23 11.56
C TRP A 119 -3.52 5.37 13.09
N ARG A 120 -2.34 5.47 13.70
CA ARG A 120 -2.20 5.59 15.17
C ARG A 120 -2.98 6.79 15.73
N ARG A 121 -3.05 7.89 14.98
CA ARG A 121 -3.79 9.10 15.36
C ARG A 121 -5.32 8.89 15.33
N TYR A 122 -5.77 7.86 14.63
CA TYR A 122 -7.19 7.57 14.40
C TYR A 122 -7.62 6.23 15.00
N ARG A 123 -6.75 5.54 15.75
CA ARG A 123 -6.99 4.20 16.28
C ARG A 123 -8.29 4.10 17.12
N ALA A 124 -8.67 5.17 17.82
CA ALA A 124 -9.93 5.21 18.56
C ALA A 124 -11.18 5.08 17.67
N HIS A 125 -11.08 5.39 16.37
CA HIS A 125 -12.21 5.37 15.44
C HIS A 125 -12.35 4.06 14.66
N PHE A 126 -11.41 3.11 14.80
CA PHE A 126 -11.44 1.89 13.99
C PHE A 126 -12.58 0.94 14.36
N GLY A 127 -13.04 0.92 15.62
CA GLY A 127 -14.15 0.06 16.03
C GLY A 127 -14.02 -1.38 15.51
N GLN A 128 -15.07 -1.88 14.86
CA GLN A 128 -15.11 -3.23 14.27
C GLN A 128 -14.13 -3.42 13.12
N ALA A 129 -13.75 -2.34 12.40
CA ALA A 129 -12.80 -2.39 11.31
C ALA A 129 -11.42 -2.91 11.76
N TRP A 130 -11.06 -2.71 13.04
CA TRP A 130 -9.82 -3.23 13.62
C TRP A 130 -9.76 -4.76 13.59
N GLU A 131 -10.85 -5.42 13.98
CA GLU A 131 -10.91 -6.88 14.05
C GLU A 131 -10.82 -7.53 12.67
N GLU A 132 -11.35 -6.89 11.63
CA GLU A 132 -11.26 -7.38 10.25
C GLU A 132 -9.81 -7.40 9.72
N ILE A 133 -8.96 -6.47 10.18
CA ILE A 133 -7.59 -6.32 9.65
C ILE A 133 -6.49 -6.86 10.58
N ARG A 134 -6.78 -7.06 11.87
CA ARG A 134 -5.83 -7.55 12.87
C ARG A 134 -5.12 -8.85 12.45
N PRO A 135 -5.79 -9.89 11.93
CA PRO A 135 -5.12 -11.10 11.48
C PRO A 135 -4.08 -10.85 10.37
N PHE A 136 -4.34 -9.89 9.48
CA PHE A 136 -3.43 -9.52 8.40
C PHE A 136 -2.25 -8.68 8.87
N MET A 137 -2.41 -7.94 9.97
CA MET A 137 -1.34 -7.20 10.64
C MET A 137 -0.38 -8.20 11.30
N GLU A 138 -0.90 -9.13 12.09
CA GLU A 138 -0.12 -10.17 12.77
C GLU A 138 0.63 -11.03 11.75
N ALA A 139 -0.06 -11.52 10.71
CA ALA A 139 0.55 -12.27 9.62
C ALA A 139 1.57 -11.45 8.78
N ALA A 140 1.64 -10.13 8.97
CA ALA A 140 2.64 -9.26 8.35
C ALA A 140 3.85 -9.00 9.24
N GLY A 141 3.82 -9.41 10.50
CA GLY A 141 4.73 -8.90 11.52
C GLY A 141 4.57 -7.39 11.77
N TYR A 142 3.38 -6.83 11.58
CA TYR A 142 3.08 -5.48 12.08
C TYR A 142 2.62 -5.55 13.54
N PRO A 143 3.02 -4.59 14.39
CA PRO A 143 2.55 -4.53 15.78
C PRO A 143 1.04 -4.31 15.84
N ALA A 144 0.36 -5.05 16.73
CA ALA A 144 -1.09 -5.04 16.89
C ALA A 144 -1.60 -4.09 18.00
N GLU A 145 -0.73 -3.20 18.50
CA GLU A 145 -1.00 -2.27 19.61
C GLU A 145 -1.73 -0.99 19.14
#